data_AF-A0A4P8L9I4-F1
#
_entry.id   AF-A0A4P8L9I4-F1
#
_cell.length_a   1.000
_cell.length_b   1.000
_cell.length_c   1.000
_cell.angle_alpha   90.00
_cell.angle_beta   90.00
_cell.angle_gamma   90.00
#
_symmetry.space_group_name_H-M   'P 1'
#
loop_
_entity.id
_entity.type
_entity.pdbx_description
1 polymer ?
#
loop_
_entity_poly.entity_id
_entity_poly.type
_entity_poly.pdbx_seq_one_letter_code
_entity_poly.pdbx_strand_id
1 'polypeptide(L)'
;MASDANIEKALRGLMGDEPLLTIMASVLEGCRRQQGLTFEEAAGIAGDMAPEVLLLAWDWRLLLPRRSRQCAEWDDRVMRFEADEYYEMPNIVRFLLDIAARNGLWDPASAVDAMYAHMGEPEHEKMPALVREIFKSAVHFQTNGAAIGVACVKTGLGKRTGAMIAILKGGGLISPRLLGTAPMEKVRSPVYEVHPAIRWP
;
A
#
# COMPACT_ATOMS: atom_id res chain seq x y z
N MET A 1 -3.07 -21.94 -7.72
CA MET A 1 -3.22 -22.15 -9.18
C MET A 1 -4.14 -21.11 -9.83
N ALA A 2 -5.47 -21.12 -9.61
CA ALA A 2 -6.35 -20.10 -10.24
C ALA A 2 -6.17 -18.69 -9.65
N SER A 3 -5.98 -18.58 -8.32
CA SER A 3 -5.73 -17.29 -7.63
C SER A 3 -4.43 -16.63 -8.11
N ASP A 4 -3.36 -17.42 -8.19
CA ASP A 4 -2.01 -16.94 -8.51
C ASP A 4 -1.94 -16.38 -9.94
N ALA A 5 -2.56 -17.06 -10.91
CA ALA A 5 -2.66 -16.58 -12.29
C ALA A 5 -3.48 -15.28 -12.40
N ASN A 6 -4.53 -15.14 -11.59
CA ASN A 6 -5.31 -13.92 -11.54
C ASN A 6 -4.54 -12.76 -10.89
N ILE A 7 -3.83 -13.01 -9.79
CA ILE A 7 -2.95 -12.03 -9.15
C ILE A 7 -1.86 -11.59 -10.12
N GLU A 8 -1.20 -12.52 -10.82
CA GLU A 8 -0.19 -12.21 -11.83
C GLU A 8 -0.76 -11.30 -12.93
N LYS A 9 -1.94 -11.63 -13.47
CA LYS A 9 -2.63 -10.81 -14.47
C LYS A 9 -2.90 -9.38 -13.96
N ALA A 10 -3.36 -9.25 -12.71
CA ALA A 10 -3.62 -7.95 -12.11
C ALA A 10 -2.33 -7.15 -11.90
N LEU A 11 -1.27 -7.78 -11.40
CA LEU A 11 0.04 -7.15 -11.23
C LEU A 11 0.62 -6.69 -12.58
N ARG A 12 0.48 -7.50 -13.64
CA ARG A 12 0.89 -7.11 -14.99
C ARG A 12 0.19 -5.83 -15.46
N GLY A 13 -1.09 -5.66 -15.12
CA GLY A 13 -1.82 -4.41 -15.36
C GLY A 13 -1.28 -3.21 -14.56
N LEU A 14 -0.73 -3.43 -13.36
CA LEU A 14 -0.17 -2.38 -12.51
C LEU A 14 1.24 -1.94 -12.93
N MET A 15 2.13 -2.89 -13.21
CA MET A 15 3.57 -2.65 -13.36
C MET A 15 4.15 -3.07 -14.72
N GLY A 16 3.34 -3.54 -15.66
CA GLY A 16 3.78 -3.97 -16.99
C GLY A 16 4.43 -5.35 -16.98
N ASP A 17 5.28 -5.62 -17.97
CA ASP A 17 5.95 -6.92 -18.13
C ASP A 17 7.21 -7.02 -17.27
N GLU A 18 7.02 -7.15 -15.96
CA GLU A 18 8.09 -7.37 -14.98
C GLU A 18 8.46 -8.87 -14.92
N PRO A 19 9.74 -9.25 -15.11
CA PRO A 19 10.18 -10.66 -15.10
C PRO A 19 9.80 -11.44 -13.84
N LEU A 20 9.72 -10.78 -12.69
CA LEU A 20 9.45 -11.42 -11.40
C LEU A 20 7.97 -11.63 -11.09
N LEU A 21 7.04 -11.24 -11.98
CA LEU A 21 5.60 -11.23 -11.69
C LEU A 21 5.03 -12.57 -11.23
N THR A 22 5.35 -13.67 -11.91
CA THR A 22 4.79 -14.99 -11.57
C THR A 22 5.23 -15.44 -10.17
N ILE A 23 6.50 -15.22 -9.84
CA ILE A 23 7.05 -15.59 -8.52
C ILE A 23 6.49 -14.65 -7.46
N MET A 24 6.43 -13.35 -7.73
CA MET A 24 5.83 -12.36 -6.82
C MET A 24 4.35 -12.64 -6.56
N ALA A 25 3.57 -13.01 -7.57
CA ALA A 25 2.17 -13.40 -7.40
C ALA A 25 2.03 -14.59 -6.44
N SER A 26 2.93 -15.57 -6.54
CA SER A 26 2.96 -16.74 -5.66
C SER A 26 3.33 -16.37 -4.21
N VAL A 27 4.33 -15.51 -4.02
CA VAL A 27 4.73 -14.99 -2.69
C VAL A 27 3.60 -14.16 -2.06
N LEU A 28 2.97 -13.27 -2.83
CA LEU A 28 1.85 -12.46 -2.36
C LEU A 28 0.64 -13.32 -2.01
N GLU A 29 0.31 -14.35 -2.80
CA GLU A 29 -0.76 -15.27 -2.44
C GLU A 29 -0.46 -16.03 -1.14
N GLY A 30 0.80 -16.48 -0.96
CA GLY A 30 1.24 -17.10 0.29
C GLY A 30 1.00 -16.19 1.49
N CYS A 31 1.49 -14.96 1.40
CA CYS A 31 1.31 -13.94 2.43
C CYS A 31 -0.16 -13.61 2.69
N ARG A 32 -0.98 -13.50 1.62
CA ARG A 32 -2.42 -13.19 1.72
C ARG A 32 -3.18 -14.25 2.53
N ARG A 33 -2.84 -15.54 2.35
CA ARG A 33 -3.48 -16.65 3.06
C ARG A 33 -3.13 -16.71 4.54
N GLN A 34 -1.93 -16.27 4.91
CA GLN A 34 -1.39 -16.39 6.26
C GLN A 34 -1.36 -15.07 7.04
N GLN A 35 -1.77 -13.96 6.41
CA GLN A 35 -1.68 -12.59 6.95
C GLN A 35 -0.24 -12.15 7.26
N GLY A 36 0.67 -12.49 6.36
CA GLY A 36 2.10 -12.25 6.47
C GLY A 36 2.88 -13.50 6.10
N LEU A 37 4.21 -13.39 6.04
CA LEU A 37 5.12 -14.52 5.89
C LEU A 37 6.51 -14.18 6.41
N THR A 38 7.31 -15.20 6.73
CA THR A 38 8.73 -15.07 7.03
C THR A 38 9.59 -15.10 5.77
N PHE A 39 10.85 -14.67 5.88
CA PHE A 39 11.82 -14.82 4.79
C PHE A 39 11.98 -16.28 4.34
N GLU A 40 11.97 -17.23 5.28
CA GLU A 40 12.08 -18.66 4.95
C GLU A 40 10.88 -19.17 4.14
N GLU A 41 9.68 -18.70 4.46
CA GLU A 41 8.48 -19.02 3.70
C GLU A 41 8.53 -18.41 2.29
N ALA A 42 9.01 -17.17 2.16
CA ALA A 42 9.27 -16.58 0.84
C ALA A 42 10.33 -17.37 0.06
N ALA A 43 11.42 -17.77 0.70
CA ALA A 43 12.49 -18.57 0.10
C ALA A 43 11.99 -19.97 -0.32
N GLY A 44 11.07 -20.56 0.44
CA GLY A 44 10.41 -21.81 0.05
C GLY A 44 9.58 -21.69 -1.24
N ILE A 45 9.10 -20.49 -1.59
CA ILE A 45 8.32 -20.22 -2.80
C ILE A 45 9.22 -19.76 -3.95
N ALA A 46 10.14 -18.83 -3.69
CA ALA A 46 10.92 -18.12 -4.70
C ALA A 46 12.34 -18.64 -4.88
N GLY A 47 12.80 -19.55 -4.01
CA GLY A 47 14.18 -20.04 -4.00
C GLY A 47 15.19 -18.89 -3.88
N ASP A 48 16.24 -18.95 -4.67
CA ASP A 48 17.31 -17.94 -4.69
C ASP A 48 16.84 -16.54 -5.12
N MET A 49 15.65 -16.42 -5.72
CA MET A 49 15.06 -15.14 -6.13
C MET A 49 14.26 -14.44 -5.03
N ALA A 50 14.19 -15.03 -3.83
CA ALA A 50 13.40 -14.47 -2.73
C ALA A 50 13.82 -13.04 -2.36
N PRO A 51 15.12 -12.70 -2.24
CA PRO A 51 15.54 -11.33 -1.96
C PRO A 51 15.04 -10.33 -3.02
N GLU A 52 15.19 -10.65 -4.31
CA GLU A 52 14.79 -9.80 -5.43
C GLU A 52 13.27 -9.58 -5.47
N VAL A 53 12.49 -10.65 -5.27
CA VAL A 53 11.03 -10.58 -5.25
C VAL A 53 10.54 -9.76 -4.05
N LEU A 54 11.15 -9.94 -2.88
CA LEU A 54 10.82 -9.18 -1.68
C LEU A 54 11.23 -7.71 -1.80
N LEU A 55 12.35 -7.40 -2.44
CA LEU A 55 12.76 -6.02 -2.76
C LEU A 55 11.76 -5.35 -3.70
N LEU A 56 11.35 -6.04 -4.77
CA LEU A 56 10.35 -5.52 -5.69
C LEU A 56 8.99 -5.29 -4.99
N ALA A 57 8.54 -6.25 -4.17
CA ALA A 57 7.32 -6.10 -3.39
C ALA A 57 7.42 -4.93 -2.38
N TRP A 58 8.60 -4.71 -1.79
CA TRP A 58 8.90 -3.58 -0.92
C TRP A 58 8.84 -2.24 -1.66
N ASP A 59 9.44 -2.14 -2.85
CA ASP A 59 9.44 -0.91 -3.66
C ASP A 59 8.03 -0.46 -4.03
N TRP A 60 7.13 -1.43 -4.26
CA TRP A 60 5.71 -1.18 -4.51
C TRP A 60 4.84 -1.14 -3.24
N ARG A 61 5.45 -1.26 -2.06
CA ARG A 61 4.79 -1.33 -0.75
C ARG A 61 3.74 -2.44 -0.64
N LEU A 62 3.84 -3.48 -1.47
CA LEU A 62 2.94 -4.62 -1.43
C LEU A 62 3.22 -5.51 -0.21
N LEU A 63 4.48 -5.57 0.21
CA LEU A 63 4.93 -6.17 1.45
C LEU A 63 5.83 -5.18 2.18
N LEU A 64 5.67 -5.09 3.50
CA LEU A 64 6.50 -4.28 4.38
C LEU A 64 7.17 -5.19 5.41
N PRO A 65 8.46 -5.03 5.74
CA PRO A 65 9.02 -5.73 6.88
C PRO A 65 8.39 -5.18 8.16
N ARG A 66 8.09 -6.08 9.09
CA ARG A 66 7.50 -5.72 10.38
C ARG A 66 8.49 -4.95 11.26
N ARG A 67 9.79 -5.21 11.06
CA ARG A 67 10.87 -4.52 11.76
C ARG A 67 10.94 -3.06 11.34
N SER A 68 11.10 -2.20 12.34
CA SER A 68 11.43 -0.79 12.17
C SER A 68 12.49 -0.33 13.15
N ARG A 69 13.02 0.88 12.97
CA ARG A 69 14.04 1.43 13.89
C ARG A 69 13.41 2.10 15.10
N GLN A 70 12.36 2.88 14.87
CA GLN A 70 11.72 3.74 15.87
C GLN A 70 10.20 3.79 15.71
N CYS A 71 9.66 3.78 14.49
CA CYS A 71 8.22 3.91 14.25
C CYS A 71 7.74 3.06 13.06
N ALA A 72 6.43 2.98 12.85
CA ALA A 72 5.83 2.09 11.85
C ALA A 72 5.79 2.69 10.43
N GLU A 73 6.33 3.90 10.24
CA GLU A 73 6.34 4.60 8.95
C GLU A 73 7.18 3.86 7.91
N TRP A 74 6.79 3.97 6.63
CA TRP A 74 7.39 3.16 5.57
C TRP A 74 8.88 3.45 5.39
N ASP A 75 9.32 4.69 5.57
CA ASP A 75 10.74 5.07 5.44
C ASP A 75 11.61 4.67 6.65
N ASP A 76 11.01 4.19 7.75
CA ASP A 76 11.71 3.71 8.94
C ASP A 76 11.77 2.17 9.05
N ARG A 77 11.04 1.47 8.17
CA ARG A 77 11.09 0.01 8.08
C ARG A 77 12.46 -0.44 7.57
N VAL A 78 12.96 -1.56 8.11
CA VAL A 78 14.29 -2.07 7.78
C VAL A 78 14.17 -3.39 7.04
N MET A 79 14.47 -3.37 5.74
CA MET A 79 14.52 -4.58 4.92
C MET A 79 15.76 -5.42 5.26
N ARG A 80 15.53 -6.69 5.59
CA ARG A 80 16.58 -7.72 5.78
C ARG A 80 16.14 -9.01 5.12
N PHE A 81 17.08 -9.93 4.90
CA PHE A 81 16.86 -11.24 4.29
C PHE A 81 17.46 -12.31 5.21
N GLU A 82 16.94 -12.36 6.43
CA GLU A 82 17.41 -13.24 7.51
C GLU A 82 16.27 -14.18 7.89
N ALA A 83 16.61 -15.36 8.40
CA ALA A 83 15.64 -16.25 9.04
C ALA A 83 14.81 -15.48 10.10
N ASP A 84 13.55 -15.86 10.27
CA ASP A 84 12.57 -15.21 11.16
C ASP A 84 12.18 -13.76 10.81
N GLU A 85 12.76 -13.13 9.79
CA GLU A 85 12.32 -11.79 9.37
C GLU A 85 10.90 -11.88 8.78
N TYR A 86 9.96 -11.12 9.36
CA TYR A 86 8.54 -11.20 9.03
C TYR A 86 8.09 -10.01 8.19
N TYR A 87 7.33 -10.28 7.14
CA TYR A 87 6.77 -9.29 6.25
C TYR A 87 5.24 -9.33 6.29
N GLU A 88 4.63 -8.15 6.24
CA GLU A 88 3.19 -7.95 6.34
C GLU A 88 2.66 -7.14 5.15
N MET A 89 1.40 -7.35 4.80
CA MET A 89 0.71 -6.52 3.82
C MET A 89 0.07 -5.30 4.50
N PRO A 90 0.18 -4.10 3.91
CA PRO A 90 -0.73 -3.02 4.25
C PRO A 90 -2.19 -3.44 4.04
N ASN A 91 -3.10 -2.89 4.84
CA ASN A 91 -4.52 -3.23 4.76
C ASN A 91 -5.08 -3.08 3.34
N ILE A 92 -4.80 -1.95 2.67
CA ILE A 92 -5.27 -1.73 1.30
C ILE A 92 -4.76 -2.78 0.30
N VAL A 93 -3.54 -3.28 0.47
CA VAL A 93 -2.96 -4.30 -0.41
C VAL A 93 -3.71 -5.63 -0.26
N ARG A 94 -4.14 -5.99 0.94
CA ARG A 94 -4.97 -7.17 1.16
C ARG A 94 -6.27 -7.10 0.35
N PHE A 95 -6.97 -5.97 0.38
CA PHE A 95 -8.22 -5.80 -0.37
C PHE A 95 -7.99 -5.78 -1.89
N LEU A 96 -6.91 -5.13 -2.34
CA LEU A 96 -6.49 -5.18 -3.75
C LEU A 96 -6.25 -6.61 -4.23
N LEU A 97 -5.51 -7.40 -3.44
CA LEU A 97 -5.21 -8.78 -3.78
C LEU A 97 -6.41 -9.72 -3.65
N ASP A 98 -7.34 -9.47 -2.73
CA ASP A 98 -8.59 -10.23 -2.65
C ASP A 98 -9.47 -10.03 -3.89
N ILE A 99 -9.50 -8.81 -4.44
CA ILE A 99 -10.18 -8.54 -5.70
C ILE A 99 -9.41 -9.19 -6.85
N ALA A 100 -8.10 -8.94 -6.94
CA ALA A 100 -7.24 -9.51 -7.97
C ALA A 100 -7.34 -11.03 -8.02
N ALA A 101 -7.26 -11.73 -6.89
CA ALA A 101 -7.42 -13.18 -6.79
C ALA A 101 -8.74 -13.70 -7.39
N ARG A 102 -9.83 -12.94 -7.23
CA ARG A 102 -11.17 -13.33 -7.70
C ARG A 102 -11.37 -13.12 -9.19
N ASN A 103 -10.90 -12.00 -9.75
CA ASN A 103 -11.27 -11.58 -11.11
C ASN A 103 -10.08 -11.20 -12.02
N GLY A 104 -8.86 -11.20 -11.50
CA GLY A 104 -7.64 -10.86 -12.22
C GLY A 104 -7.54 -9.37 -12.61
N LEU A 105 -8.21 -8.48 -11.89
CA LEU A 105 -8.20 -7.04 -12.10
C LEU A 105 -7.54 -6.31 -10.93
N TRP A 106 -6.76 -5.29 -11.26
CA TRP A 106 -6.26 -4.33 -10.28
C TRP A 106 -7.25 -3.17 -10.16
N ASP A 107 -8.10 -3.20 -9.14
CA ASP A 107 -9.20 -2.23 -8.97
C ASP A 107 -9.10 -1.49 -7.62
N PRO A 108 -8.41 -0.34 -7.58
CA PRO A 108 -8.32 0.46 -6.38
C PRO A 108 -9.65 1.07 -5.92
N ALA A 109 -10.61 1.30 -6.83
CA ALA A 109 -11.90 1.88 -6.47
C ALA A 109 -12.63 0.97 -5.49
N SER A 110 -12.82 -0.27 -5.94
CA SER A 110 -13.49 -1.31 -5.17
C SER A 110 -12.69 -1.70 -3.93
N ALA A 111 -11.36 -1.72 -4.00
CA ALA A 111 -10.51 -2.03 -2.84
C ALA A 111 -10.62 -0.98 -1.73
N VAL A 112 -10.59 0.31 -2.09
CA VAL A 112 -10.71 1.41 -1.13
C VAL A 112 -12.10 1.39 -0.47
N ASP A 113 -13.15 1.24 -1.27
CA ASP A 113 -14.53 1.17 -0.78
C ASP A 113 -14.71 -0.01 0.20
N ALA A 114 -14.35 -1.22 -0.24
CA ALA A 114 -14.47 -2.44 0.56
C ALA A 114 -13.64 -2.37 1.86
N MET A 115 -12.44 -1.80 1.82
CA MET A 115 -11.60 -1.62 3.00
C MET A 115 -12.27 -0.69 4.02
N TYR A 116 -12.77 0.46 3.58
CA TYR A 116 -13.39 1.42 4.50
C TYR A 116 -14.76 0.98 5.01
N ALA A 117 -15.54 0.26 4.20
CA ALA A 117 -16.74 -0.41 4.64
C ALA A 117 -16.42 -1.43 5.75
N HIS A 118 -15.38 -2.23 5.57
CA HIS A 118 -14.91 -3.19 6.58
C HIS A 118 -14.41 -2.52 7.87
N MET A 119 -13.78 -1.34 7.76
CA MET A 119 -13.33 -0.54 8.91
C MET A 119 -14.48 0.22 9.61
N GLY A 120 -15.71 0.15 9.09
CA GLY A 120 -16.88 0.83 9.66
C GLY A 120 -16.91 2.34 9.42
N GLU A 121 -16.25 2.85 8.38
CA GLU A 121 -16.33 4.26 8.01
C GLU A 121 -17.73 4.55 7.41
N PRO A 122 -18.55 5.42 8.04
CA PRO A 122 -19.92 5.67 7.57
C PRO A 122 -20.00 6.26 6.16
N GLU A 123 -18.95 6.95 5.72
CA GLU A 123 -18.86 7.60 4.41
C GLU A 123 -17.95 6.81 3.44
N HIS A 124 -17.86 5.48 3.60
CA HIS A 124 -16.94 4.64 2.82
C HIS A 124 -17.10 4.82 1.30
N GLU A 125 -18.33 5.00 0.81
CA GLU A 125 -18.63 5.22 -0.62
C GLU A 125 -17.96 6.50 -1.19
N LYS A 126 -17.64 7.48 -0.34
CA LYS A 126 -16.92 8.71 -0.75
C LYS A 126 -15.40 8.54 -0.76
N MET A 127 -14.88 7.50 -0.10
CA MET A 127 -13.45 7.29 0.06
C MET A 127 -12.69 7.05 -1.25
N PRO A 128 -13.22 6.27 -2.23
CA PRO A 128 -12.57 6.15 -3.54
C PRO A 128 -12.35 7.51 -4.21
N ALA A 129 -13.34 8.40 -4.18
CA ALA A 129 -13.24 9.75 -4.75
C ALA A 129 -12.22 10.62 -3.99
N LEU A 130 -12.20 10.54 -2.64
CA LEU A 130 -11.23 11.26 -1.83
C LEU A 130 -9.80 10.81 -2.15
N VAL A 131 -9.55 9.50 -2.15
CA VAL A 131 -8.24 8.91 -2.47
C VAL A 131 -7.81 9.31 -3.87
N ARG A 132 -8.72 9.25 -4.86
CA ARG A 132 -8.44 9.69 -6.22
C ARG A 132 -7.97 11.14 -6.28
N GLU A 133 -8.62 12.05 -5.57
CA GLU A 133 -8.22 13.46 -5.59
C GLU A 133 -6.90 13.74 -4.86
N ILE A 134 -6.63 13.02 -3.76
CA ILE A 134 -5.33 13.10 -3.08
C ILE A 134 -4.21 12.63 -4.03
N PHE A 135 -4.41 11.50 -4.70
CA PHE A 135 -3.39 10.88 -5.52
C PHE A 135 -3.17 11.62 -6.84
N LYS A 136 -4.22 12.20 -7.42
CA LYS A 136 -4.13 13.07 -8.61
C LYS A 136 -3.29 14.32 -8.37
N SER A 137 -3.28 14.83 -7.15
CA SER A 137 -2.49 16.01 -6.77
C SER A 137 -1.11 15.68 -6.19
N ALA A 138 -0.79 14.39 -6.03
CA ALA A 138 0.50 13.97 -5.52
C ALA A 138 1.60 14.17 -6.56
N VAL A 139 2.74 14.70 -6.12
CA VAL A 139 3.93 14.91 -6.94
C VAL A 139 5.03 13.99 -6.43
N HIS A 140 5.62 13.17 -7.31
CA HIS A 140 6.61 12.16 -6.92
C HIS A 140 6.17 11.28 -5.74
N PHE A 141 4.91 10.83 -5.76
CA PHE A 141 4.28 10.06 -4.68
C PHE A 141 4.22 10.78 -3.33
N GLN A 142 4.25 12.11 -3.32
CA GLN A 142 4.12 12.90 -2.10
C GLN A 142 2.89 13.80 -2.12
N THR A 143 2.28 13.96 -0.96
CA THR A 143 1.22 14.93 -0.69
C THR A 143 1.46 15.59 0.67
N ASN A 144 0.61 16.55 1.04
CA ASN A 144 0.67 17.17 2.37
C ASN A 144 -0.72 17.35 2.96
N GLY A 145 -0.77 17.57 4.28
CA GLY A 145 -2.02 17.76 5.02
C GLY A 145 -2.94 18.85 4.45
N ALA A 146 -2.39 19.95 3.93
CA ALA A 146 -3.18 21.00 3.29
C ALA A 146 -3.88 20.51 2.00
N ALA A 147 -3.16 19.79 1.14
CA ALA A 147 -3.72 19.19 -0.08
C ALA A 147 -4.79 18.14 0.23
N ILE A 148 -4.57 17.32 1.27
CA ILE A 148 -5.58 16.37 1.77
C ILE A 148 -6.82 17.12 2.25
N GLY A 149 -6.66 18.24 2.95
CA GLY A 149 -7.78 19.09 3.37
C GLY A 149 -8.59 19.63 2.19
N VAL A 150 -7.93 20.08 1.12
CA VAL A 150 -8.60 20.51 -0.12
C VAL A 150 -9.38 19.35 -0.75
N ALA A 151 -8.80 18.15 -0.81
CA ALA A 151 -9.49 16.97 -1.33
C ALA A 151 -10.71 16.58 -0.47
N CYS A 152 -10.59 16.68 0.87
CA CYS A 152 -11.71 16.47 1.78
C CYS A 152 -12.85 17.48 1.51
N VAL A 153 -12.54 18.76 1.30
CA VAL A 153 -13.58 19.76 0.97
C VAL A 153 -14.28 19.41 -0.35
N LYS A 154 -13.51 19.07 -1.39
CA LYS A 154 -14.07 18.71 -2.72
C LYS A 154 -14.98 17.49 -2.70
N THR A 155 -14.75 16.57 -1.77
CA THR A 155 -15.50 15.32 -1.64
C THR A 155 -16.58 15.37 -0.54
N GLY A 156 -16.82 16.54 0.06
CA GLY A 156 -17.84 16.70 1.10
C GLY A 156 -17.43 16.23 2.50
N LEU A 157 -16.14 15.95 2.73
CA LEU A 157 -15.54 15.46 3.97
C LEU A 157 -14.72 16.55 4.72
N GLY A 158 -14.77 17.81 4.29
CA GLY A 158 -13.87 18.88 4.75
C GLY A 158 -13.81 19.14 6.26
N LYS A 159 -14.87 18.87 7.01
CA LYS A 159 -14.89 18.99 8.49
C LYS A 159 -14.14 17.87 9.20
N ARG A 160 -13.73 16.82 8.48
CA ARG A 160 -13.13 15.60 9.03
C ARG A 160 -11.67 15.42 8.63
N THR A 161 -10.98 16.42 8.06
CA THR A 161 -9.61 16.29 7.53
C THR A 161 -8.64 15.56 8.46
N GLY A 162 -8.58 15.91 9.74
CA GLY A 162 -7.69 15.23 10.70
C GLY A 162 -8.04 13.74 10.89
N ALA A 163 -9.34 13.42 10.97
CA ALA A 163 -9.82 12.05 11.03
C ALA A 163 -9.54 11.30 9.71
N MET A 164 -9.74 11.94 8.56
CA MET A 164 -9.44 11.38 7.24
C MET A 164 -7.96 11.02 7.11
N ILE A 165 -7.05 11.90 7.54
CA ILE A 165 -5.62 11.60 7.60
C ILE A 165 -5.35 10.37 8.48
N ALA A 166 -5.97 10.28 9.65
CA ALA A 166 -5.78 9.15 10.55
C ALA A 166 -6.22 7.82 9.92
N ILE A 167 -7.40 7.78 9.28
CA ILE A 167 -7.90 6.55 8.65
C ILE A 167 -7.17 6.22 7.34
N LEU A 168 -6.65 7.21 6.60
CA LEU A 168 -5.78 6.99 5.43
C LEU A 168 -4.47 6.30 5.83
N LYS A 169 -3.88 6.72 6.96
CA LYS A 169 -2.72 6.03 7.54
C LYS A 169 -3.07 4.62 8.01
N GLY A 170 -4.15 4.47 8.78
CA GLY A 170 -4.58 3.17 9.29
C GLY A 170 -4.94 2.15 8.20
N GLY A 171 -5.42 2.63 7.04
CA GLY A 171 -5.66 1.81 5.86
C GLY A 171 -4.40 1.49 5.04
N GLY A 172 -3.27 2.13 5.33
CA GLY A 172 -2.03 2.00 4.55
C GLY A 172 -2.09 2.70 3.19
N LEU A 173 -2.93 3.73 3.02
CA LEU A 173 -2.99 4.52 1.78
C LEU A 173 -1.93 5.62 1.76
N ILE A 174 -1.54 6.12 2.93
CA ILE A 174 -0.46 7.10 3.09
C ILE A 174 0.41 6.75 4.30
N SER A 175 1.65 7.21 4.29
CA SER A 175 2.57 7.13 5.43
C SER A 175 3.26 8.49 5.61
N PRO A 176 3.25 9.08 6.82
CA PRO A 176 4.13 10.20 7.14
C PRO A 176 5.56 9.98 6.65
N ARG A 177 6.14 10.99 6.00
CA ARG A 177 7.59 11.00 5.75
C ARG A 177 8.30 11.57 6.96
N LEU A 178 9.24 10.81 7.50
CA LEU A 178 10.17 11.29 8.51
C LEU A 178 11.15 12.20 7.78
N LEU A 179 10.90 13.51 7.86
CA LEU A 179 11.81 14.52 7.32
C LEU A 179 13.17 14.38 8.03
N GLY A 180 14.09 13.66 7.40
CA GLY A 180 15.51 13.75 7.71
C GLY A 180 15.93 15.21 7.50
N THR A 181 16.20 15.90 8.61
CA THR A 181 17.04 17.11 8.72
C THR A 181 16.63 18.40 7.97
N ALA A 182 15.45 18.50 7.35
CA ALA A 182 14.97 19.80 6.85
C ALA A 182 14.40 20.64 8.02
N PRO A 183 14.79 21.93 8.18
CA PRO A 183 14.27 22.76 9.25
C PRO A 183 12.74 22.85 9.13
N MET A 184 12.06 22.41 10.18
CA MET A 184 10.60 22.37 10.37
C MET A 184 9.91 23.72 10.10
N GLU A 185 10.69 24.80 9.97
CA GLU A 185 10.23 26.18 9.80
C GLU A 185 9.73 26.52 8.38
N LYS A 186 9.98 25.70 7.35
CA LYS A 186 9.56 26.03 5.96
C LYS A 186 8.35 25.27 5.42
N VAL A 187 7.90 24.19 6.06
CA VAL A 187 6.73 23.43 5.59
C VAL A 187 5.60 23.57 6.61
N ARG A 188 4.60 24.40 6.30
CA ARG A 188 3.44 24.69 7.17
C ARG A 188 2.47 23.51 7.37
N SER A 189 2.79 22.33 6.86
CA SER A 189 1.91 21.16 6.87
C SER A 189 2.73 19.86 6.84
N PRO A 190 2.33 18.81 7.59
CA PRO A 190 2.96 17.48 7.48
C PRO A 190 2.92 16.94 6.04
N VAL A 191 3.97 16.22 5.66
CA VAL A 191 4.16 15.59 4.35
C VAL A 191 3.94 14.08 4.48
N TYR A 192 3.31 13.49 3.46
CA TYR A 192 2.97 12.08 3.39
C TYR A 192 3.42 11.49 2.06
N GLU A 193 3.92 10.26 2.10
CA GLU A 193 4.02 9.39 0.93
C GLU A 193 2.65 8.79 0.64
N VAL A 194 2.26 8.72 -0.63
CA VAL A 194 1.05 8.03 -1.09
C VAL A 194 1.41 6.64 -1.61
N HIS A 195 0.55 5.64 -1.38
CA HIS A 195 0.85 4.24 -1.69
C HIS A 195 1.06 4.00 -3.20
N PRO A 196 2.25 3.55 -3.66
CA PRO A 196 2.58 3.50 -5.10
C PRO A 196 1.72 2.54 -5.93
N ALA A 197 1.16 1.51 -5.29
CA ALA A 197 0.27 0.54 -5.93
C ALA A 197 -1.19 1.04 -6.16
N ILE A 198 -1.53 2.26 -5.71
CA ILE A 198 -2.86 2.83 -5.94
C ILE A 198 -2.81 3.68 -7.20
N ARG A 199 -3.17 3.06 -8.31
CA ARG A 199 -3.22 3.68 -9.63
C ARG A 199 -4.60 3.51 -10.24
N TRP A 200 -5.23 4.63 -10.55
CA TRP A 200 -6.49 4.64 -11.28
C TRP A 200 -6.17 4.40 -12.77
N PRO A 201 -6.92 3.51 -13.46
CA PRO A 201 -6.84 3.40 -14.91
C PRO A 201 -7.26 4.69 -15.62
#